data_AF-A0A2G6EQY0-F1
#
_entry.id   AF-A0A2G6EQY0-F1
#
_cell.length_a   1.000
_cell.length_b   1.000
_cell.length_c   1.000
_cell.angle_alpha   90.00
_cell.angle_beta   90.00
_cell.angle_gamma   90.00
#
_symmetry.space_group_name_H-M   'P 1'
#
loop_
_entity.id
_entity.type
_entity.pdbx_description
1 polymer ?
#
loop_
_entity_poly.entity_id
_entity_poly.type
_entity_poly.pdbx_seq_one_letter_code
_entity_poly.pdbx_strand_id
1 'polypeptide(L)'
;MAAYFIRRLLLVIPTFIGVTLLVFVITRLVPGGPVEEILQQLQLSGAEGSASASRAGETLSDEQIAQLNSFYGLDKPMLVAYWDWLLKVFQFDFGVSTRFQDPVLSLISDRLPVSLFYGILSFIIIYGVCIPLGVAKAVRHNSGFDNFSSVLVFVGYAVPGYVLAILLLNILAYRFDFFPMEGFVSDDFEQLSLWDKIVDVFSHAILPLTAYVAG
;
A
#
# COMPACT_ATOMS: atom_id res chain seq x y z
N MET A 1 -13.15 24.57 -24.26
CA MET A 1 -13.32 23.41 -23.35
C MET A 1 -12.94 22.09 -24.01
N ALA A 2 -13.55 21.67 -25.13
CA ALA A 2 -13.24 20.37 -25.77
C ALA A 2 -11.74 20.18 -26.11
N ALA A 3 -11.09 21.17 -26.72
CA ALA A 3 -9.66 21.12 -27.04
C ALA A 3 -8.76 20.95 -25.79
N TYR A 4 -9.16 21.53 -24.65
CA TYR A 4 -8.46 21.36 -23.38
C TYR A 4 -8.61 19.94 -22.83
N PHE A 5 -9.84 19.39 -22.87
CA PHE A 5 -10.10 18.01 -22.47
C PHE A 5 -9.32 17.01 -23.34
N ILE A 6 -9.31 17.18 -24.66
CA ILE A 6 -8.56 16.32 -25.57
C ILE A 6 -7.06 16.39 -25.28
N ARG A 7 -6.51 17.60 -25.10
CA ARG A 7 -5.08 17.77 -24.77
C ARG A 7 -4.74 17.06 -23.45
N ARG A 8 -5.60 17.18 -22.43
CA ARG A 8 -5.40 16.51 -21.14
C ARG A 8 -5.52 14.99 -21.25
N LEU A 9 -6.46 14.49 -22.03
CA LEU A 9 -6.64 13.05 -22.26
C LEU A 9 -5.45 12.46 -23.03
N LEU A 10 -4.96 13.17 -24.04
CA LEU A 10 -3.76 12.77 -24.80
C LEU A 10 -2.51 12.78 -23.93
N LEU A 11 -2.41 13.64 -22.92
CA LEU A 11 -1.31 13.64 -21.96
C LEU A 11 -1.32 12.43 -21.01
N VAL A 12 -2.46 11.73 -20.85
CA VAL A 12 -2.53 10.51 -20.04
C VAL A 12 -1.68 9.41 -20.65
N ILE A 13 -1.69 9.26 -21.98
CA ILE A 13 -0.96 8.20 -22.69
C ILE A 13 0.57 8.25 -22.43
N PRO A 14 1.29 9.36 -22.73
CA PRO A 14 2.72 9.43 -22.47
C PRO A 14 3.04 9.39 -20.97
N THR A 15 2.16 9.92 -20.11
CA THR A 15 2.34 9.83 -18.66
C THR A 15 2.24 8.38 -18.17
N PHE A 16 1.24 7.64 -18.63
CA PHE A 16 1.03 6.24 -18.30
C PHE A 16 2.19 5.36 -18.78
N ILE A 17 2.61 5.54 -20.04
CA ILE A 17 3.79 4.83 -20.58
C ILE A 17 5.04 5.20 -19.77
N GLY A 18 5.25 6.48 -19.46
CA GLY A 18 6.40 6.93 -18.66
C GLY A 18 6.44 6.31 -17.26
N VAL A 19 5.31 6.35 -16.54
CA VAL A 19 5.21 5.78 -15.18
C VAL A 19 5.36 4.27 -15.20
N THR A 20 4.67 3.57 -16.12
CA THR A 20 4.76 2.10 -16.21
C THR A 20 6.15 1.63 -16.63
N LEU A 21 6.81 2.33 -17.55
CA LEU A 21 8.19 2.04 -17.94
C LEU A 21 9.14 2.27 -16.76
N LEU A 22 8.96 3.37 -16.02
CA LEU A 22 9.75 3.65 -14.83
C LEU A 22 9.59 2.54 -13.78
N VAL A 23 8.36 2.14 -13.48
CA VAL A 23 8.08 1.02 -12.55
C VAL A 23 8.74 -0.26 -13.06
N PHE A 24 8.57 -0.60 -14.33
CA PHE A 24 9.16 -1.80 -14.94
C PHE A 24 10.69 -1.82 -14.90
N VAL A 25 11.32 -0.67 -15.14
CA VAL A 25 12.78 -0.52 -15.07
C VAL A 25 13.24 -0.71 -13.62
N ILE A 26 12.59 -0.03 -12.67
CA ILE A 26 12.95 -0.15 -11.26
C ILE A 26 12.80 -1.59 -10.78
N THR A 27 11.69 -2.26 -11.07
CA THR A 27 11.46 -3.64 -10.60
C THR A 27 12.44 -4.65 -11.21
N ARG A 28 12.98 -4.41 -12.41
CA ARG A 28 14.01 -5.27 -13.00
C ARG A 28 15.43 -4.98 -12.52
N LEU A 29 15.69 -3.76 -12.06
CA LEU A 29 17.01 -3.35 -11.59
C LEU A 29 17.21 -3.57 -10.08
N VAL A 30 16.11 -3.63 -9.32
CA VAL A 30 16.15 -3.92 -7.89
C VAL A 30 16.63 -5.37 -7.68
N PRO A 31 17.66 -5.61 -6.86
CA PRO A 31 18.11 -6.96 -6.53
C PRO A 31 17.02 -7.72 -5.75
N GLY A 32 16.89 -9.02 -5.98
CA GLY A 32 15.79 -9.83 -5.44
C GLY A 32 14.58 -9.92 -6.36
N GLY A 33 14.81 -10.08 -7.67
CA GLY A 33 13.74 -10.28 -8.65
C GLY A 33 12.94 -11.57 -8.39
N PRO A 34 11.82 -11.81 -9.12
CA PRO A 34 10.90 -12.92 -8.89
C PRO A 34 11.57 -14.31 -8.87
N VAL A 35 12.54 -14.53 -9.76
CA VAL A 35 13.29 -15.78 -9.85
C VAL A 35 14.18 -15.98 -8.63
N GLU A 36 14.81 -14.91 -8.15
CA GLU A 36 15.71 -14.94 -7.00
C GLU A 36 14.94 -15.10 -5.68
N GLU A 37 13.77 -14.49 -5.56
CA GLU A 37 12.84 -14.69 -4.42
C GLU A 37 12.37 -16.15 -4.35
N ILE A 38 11.99 -16.76 -5.48
CA ILE A 38 11.59 -18.17 -5.54
C ILE A 38 12.77 -19.09 -5.19
N LEU A 39 13.96 -18.83 -5.74
CA LEU A 39 15.17 -19.59 -5.41
C LEU A 39 15.51 -19.48 -3.92
N GLN A 40 15.41 -18.29 -3.34
CA GLN A 40 15.66 -18.07 -1.92
C GLN A 40 14.62 -18.78 -1.05
N GLN A 41 13.34 -18.73 -1.42
CA GLN A 41 12.27 -19.42 -0.70
C GLN A 41 12.48 -20.95 -0.70
N LEU A 42 12.91 -21.52 -1.83
CA LEU A 42 13.25 -22.95 -1.94
C LEU A 42 14.48 -23.33 -1.08
N GLN A 43 15.49 -22.46 -1.04
CA GLN A 43 16.67 -22.68 -0.19
C GLN A 43 16.33 -22.65 1.30
N LEU A 44 15.45 -21.73 1.73
CA LEU A 44 15.02 -21.62 3.13
C LEU A 44 14.09 -22.77 3.54
N SER A 45 13.18 -23.20 2.66
CA SER A 45 12.27 -24.33 2.93
C SER A 45 12.99 -25.69 2.94
N GLY A 46 14.15 -25.81 2.29
CA GLY A 46 15.04 -26.97 2.41
C GLY A 46 15.73 -27.13 3.77
N ALA A 47 15.70 -26.11 4.64
CA ALA A 47 16.39 -26.12 5.93
C ALA A 47 15.54 -26.64 7.12
N GLU A 48 14.21 -26.73 7.00
CA GLU A 48 13.31 -27.09 8.10
C GLU A 48 12.79 -28.54 8.08
N GLY A 49 13.15 -29.35 7.08
CA GLY A 49 12.60 -30.70 6.88
C GLY A 49 13.59 -31.85 7.14
N SER A 50 13.86 -32.19 8.40
CA SER A 50 14.55 -33.43 8.75
C SER A 50 13.72 -34.67 8.38
N ALA A 51 14.36 -35.63 7.67
CA ALA A 51 13.96 -37.03 7.45
C ALA A 51 13.58 -37.50 6.02
N SER A 52 14.12 -36.88 4.96
CA SER A 52 14.31 -37.58 3.66
C SER A 52 15.54 -37.04 2.93
N ALA A 53 16.70 -37.58 3.31
CA ALA A 53 18.05 -37.21 2.85
C ALA A 53 18.37 -37.63 1.39
N SER A 54 17.40 -37.51 0.48
CA SER A 54 17.56 -37.81 -0.95
C SER A 54 16.86 -36.80 -1.87
N ARG A 55 16.29 -35.71 -1.34
CA ARG A 55 15.79 -34.55 -2.10
C ARG A 55 16.34 -33.20 -1.60
N ALA A 56 17.35 -33.23 -0.73
CA ALA A 56 17.83 -32.11 0.07
C ALA A 56 18.84 -31.18 -0.66
N GLY A 57 18.63 -30.91 -1.94
CA GLY A 57 19.56 -30.10 -2.72
C GLY A 57 19.17 -29.84 -4.16
N GLU A 58 17.91 -30.04 -4.55
CA GLU A 58 17.45 -29.60 -5.87
C GLU A 58 17.26 -28.08 -5.83
N THR A 59 18.38 -27.35 -5.96
CA THR A 59 18.36 -26.10 -6.71
C THR A 59 17.59 -26.36 -8.00
N LEU A 60 16.67 -25.45 -8.38
CA LEU A 60 15.91 -25.58 -9.62
C LEU A 60 16.84 -26.04 -10.76
N SER A 61 16.44 -27.06 -11.52
CA SER A 61 17.25 -27.50 -12.66
C SER A 61 17.46 -26.34 -13.62
N ASP A 62 18.56 -26.32 -14.38
CA ASP A 62 18.83 -25.25 -15.35
C ASP A 62 17.65 -25.06 -16.33
N GLU A 63 16.92 -26.14 -16.62
CA GLU A 63 15.70 -26.16 -17.42
C GLU A 63 14.54 -25.44 -16.73
N GLN A 64 14.34 -25.64 -15.42
CA GLN A 64 13.33 -24.94 -14.63
C GLN A 64 13.67 -23.45 -14.50
N ILE A 65 14.93 -23.10 -14.30
CA ILE A 65 15.39 -21.70 -14.28
C ILE A 65 15.16 -21.04 -15.65
N ALA A 66 15.47 -21.74 -16.74
CA ALA A 66 15.21 -21.23 -18.09
C ALA A 66 13.71 -21.02 -18.36
N GLN A 67 12.85 -21.96 -17.90
CA GLN A 67 11.40 -21.80 -17.98
C GLN A 67 10.91 -20.60 -17.18
N LEU A 68 11.45 -20.39 -15.97
CA LEU A 68 11.06 -19.27 -15.12
C LEU A 68 11.52 -17.93 -15.70
N ASN A 69 12.74 -17.87 -16.24
CA ASN A 69 13.25 -16.71 -16.96
C ASN A 69 12.39 -16.39 -18.18
N SER A 70 11.98 -17.41 -18.94
CA SER A 70 11.08 -17.24 -20.07
C SER A 70 9.69 -16.76 -19.65
N PHE A 71 9.15 -17.30 -18.56
CA PHE A 71 7.85 -16.91 -18.00
C PHE A 71 7.82 -15.43 -17.58
N TYR A 72 8.88 -14.95 -16.91
CA TYR A 72 9.04 -13.55 -16.51
C TYR A 72 9.61 -12.64 -17.61
N GLY A 73 9.91 -13.19 -18.80
CA GLY A 73 10.49 -12.47 -19.94
C GLY A 73 11.87 -11.87 -19.65
N LEU A 74 12.63 -12.48 -18.74
CA LEU A 74 13.99 -12.09 -18.38
C LEU A 74 15.02 -12.49 -19.45
N ASP A 75 14.65 -13.42 -20.31
CA ASP A 75 15.39 -13.87 -21.49
C ASP A 75 15.28 -12.90 -22.69
N LYS A 76 14.30 -12.00 -22.69
CA LYS A 76 14.00 -11.08 -23.79
C LYS A 76 14.68 -9.71 -23.63
N PRO A 77 14.97 -9.00 -24.74
CA PRO A 77 15.37 -7.60 -24.70
C PRO A 77 14.36 -6.75 -23.92
N MET A 78 14.86 -5.80 -23.13
CA MET A 78 14.06 -5.06 -22.15
C MET A 78 12.81 -4.38 -22.73
N LEU A 79 12.92 -3.80 -23.93
CA LEU A 79 11.79 -3.16 -24.62
C LEU A 79 10.71 -4.15 -25.05
N VAL A 80 11.11 -5.34 -25.52
CA VAL A 80 10.16 -6.39 -25.92
C VAL A 80 9.42 -6.90 -24.69
N ALA A 81 10.17 -7.17 -23.61
CA ALA A 81 9.56 -7.65 -22.38
C ALA A 81 8.65 -6.61 -21.71
N TYR A 82 8.99 -5.32 -21.81
CA TYR A 82 8.10 -4.24 -21.36
C TYR A 82 6.79 -4.24 -22.14
N TRP A 83 6.85 -4.36 -23.47
CA TRP A 83 5.65 -4.37 -24.30
C TRP A 83 4.78 -5.60 -24.05
N ASP A 84 5.39 -6.78 -23.94
CA ASP A 84 4.69 -8.03 -23.58
C ASP A 84 3.98 -7.90 -22.22
N TRP A 85 4.67 -7.35 -21.23
CA TRP A 85 4.10 -7.11 -19.89
C TRP A 85 2.97 -6.08 -19.94
N LEU A 86 3.16 -4.97 -20.66
CA LEU A 86 2.16 -3.91 -20.78
C LEU A 86 0.89 -4.41 -21.47
N LEU A 87 1.02 -5.26 -22.50
CA LEU A 87 -0.12 -5.88 -23.17
C LEU A 87 -0.93 -6.77 -22.22
N LYS A 88 -0.28 -7.56 -21.34
CA LYS A 88 -0.96 -8.35 -20.31
C LYS A 88 -1.75 -7.45 -19.34
N VAL A 89 -1.15 -6.34 -18.90
CA VAL A 89 -1.82 -5.35 -18.06
C VAL A 89 -3.09 -4.80 -18.73
N PHE A 90 -3.04 -4.49 -20.04
CA PHE A 90 -4.23 -4.06 -20.79
C PHE A 90 -5.29 -5.17 -20.97
N GLN A 91 -4.89 -6.43 -20.89
CA GLN A 91 -5.80 -7.59 -20.88
C GLN A 91 -6.34 -7.91 -19.47
N PHE A 92 -6.05 -7.05 -18.49
CA PHE A 92 -6.37 -7.26 -17.06
C PHE A 92 -5.68 -8.49 -16.45
N ASP A 93 -4.60 -8.97 -17.09
CA ASP A 93 -3.72 -9.98 -16.53
C ASP A 93 -2.55 -9.29 -15.82
N PHE A 94 -2.69 -9.16 -14.50
CA PHE A 94 -1.66 -8.61 -13.62
C PHE A 94 -0.70 -9.69 -13.08
N GLY A 95 -0.94 -10.95 -13.41
CA GLY A 95 -0.19 -12.09 -12.88
C GLY A 95 -0.41 -12.35 -11.39
N VAL A 96 0.58 -13.02 -10.81
CA VAL A 96 0.60 -13.48 -9.41
C VAL A 96 1.62 -12.66 -8.63
N SER A 97 1.30 -12.33 -7.37
CA SER A 97 2.23 -11.65 -6.48
C SER A 97 3.40 -12.55 -6.12
N THR A 98 4.63 -12.08 -6.29
CA THR A 98 5.83 -12.84 -5.91
C THR A 98 5.96 -12.99 -4.39
N ARG A 99 5.43 -12.01 -3.65
CA ARG A 99 5.45 -11.98 -2.18
C ARG A 99 4.33 -12.78 -1.53
N PHE A 100 3.10 -12.59 -2.01
CA PHE A 100 1.90 -13.19 -1.38
C PHE A 100 1.44 -14.46 -2.09
N GLN A 101 1.95 -14.75 -3.29
CA GLN A 101 1.57 -15.92 -4.11
C GLN A 101 0.08 -15.97 -4.52
N ASP A 102 -0.66 -14.89 -4.28
CA ASP A 102 -2.05 -14.72 -4.74
C ASP A 102 -2.13 -13.91 -6.05
N PRO A 103 -3.21 -14.06 -6.85
CA PRO A 103 -3.46 -13.20 -7.99
C PRO A 103 -3.44 -11.71 -7.59
N VAL A 104 -2.74 -10.87 -8.36
CA VAL A 104 -2.62 -9.44 -8.04
C VAL A 104 -3.98 -8.75 -8.02
N LEU A 105 -4.90 -9.17 -8.87
CA LEU A 105 -6.24 -8.57 -8.95
C LEU A 105 -7.09 -8.85 -7.69
N SER A 106 -6.96 -10.04 -7.08
CA SER A 106 -7.67 -10.33 -5.82
C SER A 106 -7.08 -9.51 -4.67
N LEU A 107 -5.76 -9.44 -4.57
CA LEU A 107 -5.07 -8.60 -3.59
C LEU A 107 -5.49 -7.13 -3.70
N ILE A 108 -5.57 -6.57 -4.91
CA ILE A 108 -6.06 -5.20 -5.11
C ILE A 108 -7.49 -5.08 -4.61
N SER A 109 -8.36 -6.03 -4.97
CA SER A 109 -9.77 -6.02 -4.60
C SER A 109 -9.98 -6.10 -3.09
N ASP A 110 -9.17 -6.88 -2.38
CA ASP A 110 -9.25 -7.03 -0.92
C ASP A 110 -8.78 -5.78 -0.17
N ARG A 111 -7.78 -5.07 -0.72
CA ARG A 111 -7.22 -3.86 -0.10
C ARG A 111 -7.98 -2.58 -0.46
N LEU A 112 -8.69 -2.58 -1.59
CA LEU A 112 -9.40 -1.41 -2.11
C LEU A 112 -10.46 -0.86 -1.14
N PRO A 113 -11.32 -1.67 -0.49
CA PRO A 113 -12.28 -1.18 0.51
C PRO A 113 -11.62 -0.46 1.68
N VAL A 114 -10.53 -1.03 2.20
CA VAL A 114 -9.77 -0.44 3.32
C VAL A 114 -9.14 0.89 2.88
N SER A 115 -8.52 0.93 1.70
CA SER A 115 -7.95 2.16 1.15
C SER A 115 -9.01 3.25 0.91
N LEU A 116 -10.19 2.87 0.40
CA LEU A 116 -11.30 3.81 0.20
C LEU A 116 -11.84 4.32 1.53
N PHE A 117 -11.98 3.45 2.53
CA PHE A 117 -12.42 3.83 3.87
C PHE A 117 -11.52 4.93 4.46
N TYR A 118 -10.21 4.69 4.50
CA TYR A 118 -9.26 5.69 4.99
C TYR A 118 -9.22 6.94 4.12
N GLY A 119 -9.25 6.79 2.79
CA GLY A 119 -9.20 7.93 1.87
C GLY A 119 -10.42 8.86 2.02
N ILE A 120 -11.62 8.29 2.08
CA ILE A 120 -12.88 9.05 2.23
C ILE A 120 -12.94 9.69 3.62
N LEU A 121 -12.65 8.93 4.67
CA LEU A 121 -12.75 9.43 6.04
C LEU A 121 -11.72 10.54 6.30
N SER A 122 -10.50 10.38 5.80
CA SER A 122 -9.46 11.41 5.88
C SER A 122 -9.85 12.64 5.08
N PHE A 123 -10.39 12.48 3.87
CA PHE A 123 -10.90 13.60 3.08
C PHE A 123 -11.96 14.39 3.86
N ILE A 124 -12.94 13.71 4.46
CA ILE A 124 -14.01 14.35 5.23
C ILE A 124 -13.43 15.10 6.45
N ILE A 125 -12.54 14.47 7.22
CA ILE A 125 -11.97 15.06 8.43
C ILE A 125 -11.08 16.25 8.08
N ILE A 126 -10.18 16.09 7.11
CA ILE A 126 -9.24 17.15 6.70
C ILE A 126 -10.01 18.35 6.20
N TYR A 127 -10.94 18.18 5.25
CA TYR A 127 -11.69 19.32 4.72
C TYR A 127 -12.64 19.90 5.77
N GLY A 128 -13.27 19.03 6.57
CA GLY A 128 -14.18 19.42 7.65
C GLY A 128 -13.50 20.21 8.78
N VAL A 129 -12.21 20.00 9.03
CA VAL A 129 -11.45 20.72 10.05
C VAL A 129 -10.68 21.89 9.45
N CYS A 130 -9.90 21.66 8.39
CA CYS A 130 -8.99 22.66 7.84
C CYS A 130 -9.70 23.83 7.18
N ILE A 131 -10.83 23.62 6.48
CA ILE A 131 -11.56 24.73 5.84
C ILE A 131 -12.16 25.67 6.90
N PRO A 132 -12.96 25.19 7.88
CA PRO A 132 -13.49 26.07 8.92
C PRO A 132 -12.39 26.72 9.76
N LEU A 133 -11.32 25.98 10.08
CA LEU A 133 -10.19 26.53 10.81
C LEU A 133 -9.49 27.64 10.01
N GLY A 134 -9.24 27.42 8.73
CA GLY A 134 -8.64 28.42 7.84
C GLY A 134 -9.48 29.68 7.70
N VAL A 135 -10.79 29.53 7.51
CA VAL A 135 -11.74 30.67 7.47
C VAL A 135 -11.77 31.40 8.80
N ALA A 136 -11.85 30.69 9.93
CA ALA A 136 -11.87 31.30 11.27
C ALA A 136 -10.58 32.08 11.56
N LYS A 137 -9.42 31.56 11.14
CA LYS A 137 -8.13 32.26 11.26
C LYS A 137 -8.08 33.51 10.40
N ALA A 138 -8.58 33.45 9.17
CA ALA A 138 -8.62 34.61 8.27
C ALA A 138 -9.51 35.74 8.81
N VAL A 139 -10.68 35.39 9.38
CA VAL A 139 -11.61 36.37 9.97
C VAL A 139 -11.04 36.98 11.27
N ARG A 140 -10.30 36.19 12.06
CA ARG A 140 -9.69 36.60 13.33
C ARG A 140 -8.17 36.79 13.20
N HIS A 141 -7.73 37.38 12.09
CA HIS A 141 -6.32 37.55 11.82
C HIS A 141 -5.60 38.36 12.92
N ASN A 142 -4.36 37.97 13.26
CA ASN A 142 -3.56 38.56 14.34
C ASN A 142 -4.18 38.46 15.75
N SER A 143 -5.18 37.60 15.94
CA SER A 143 -5.71 37.29 17.27
C SER A 143 -4.89 36.20 17.97
N GLY A 144 -5.10 36.04 19.29
CA GLY A 144 -4.53 34.90 20.02
C GLY A 144 -4.96 33.54 19.48
N PHE A 145 -6.18 33.44 18.92
CA PHE A 145 -6.68 32.23 18.26
C PHE A 145 -5.88 31.89 17.00
N ASP A 146 -5.58 32.89 16.17
CA ASP A 146 -4.76 32.72 14.95
C ASP A 146 -3.36 32.20 15.29
N ASN A 147 -2.71 32.83 16.26
CA ASN A 147 -1.38 32.41 16.72
C ASN A 147 -1.38 31.01 17.34
N PHE A 148 -2.29 30.72 18.28
CA PHE A 148 -2.35 29.42 18.96
C PHE A 148 -2.66 28.28 17.99
N SER A 149 -3.65 28.46 17.11
CA SER A 149 -3.99 27.45 16.11
C SER A 149 -2.87 27.25 15.08
N SER A 150 -2.11 28.29 14.73
CA SER A 150 -0.91 28.16 13.89
C SER A 150 0.15 27.29 14.56
N VAL A 151 0.46 27.54 15.84
CA VAL A 151 1.42 26.74 16.59
C VAL A 151 0.99 25.28 16.64
N LEU A 152 -0.29 25.02 16.95
CA LEU A 152 -0.82 23.65 16.99
C LEU A 152 -0.66 22.91 15.65
N VAL A 153 -1.02 23.58 14.53
CA VAL A 153 -0.87 23.01 13.18
C VAL A 153 0.60 22.76 12.84
N PHE A 154 1.50 23.69 13.17
CA PHE A 154 2.93 23.51 12.95
C PHE A 154 3.51 22.34 13.76
N VAL A 155 3.07 22.14 14.99
CA VAL A 155 3.49 21.00 15.82
C VAL A 155 3.02 19.69 15.19
N GLY A 156 1.76 19.62 14.73
CA GLY A 156 1.24 18.44 14.03
C GLY A 156 2.08 18.10 12.79
N TYR A 157 2.31 19.11 11.94
CA TYR A 157 3.10 18.96 10.71
C TYR A 157 4.57 18.59 10.95
N ALA A 158 5.14 18.99 12.09
CA ALA A 158 6.52 18.67 12.43
C ALA A 158 6.73 17.20 12.84
N VAL A 159 5.68 16.50 13.24
CA VAL A 159 5.76 15.09 13.66
C VAL A 159 5.52 14.19 12.44
N PRO A 160 6.48 13.34 12.05
CA PRO A 160 6.25 12.38 10.98
C PRO A 160 5.10 11.42 11.34
N GLY A 161 4.17 11.20 10.40
CA GLY A 161 2.97 10.37 10.66
C GLY A 161 3.28 8.97 11.19
N TYR A 162 4.35 8.32 10.72
CA TYR A 162 4.75 7.00 11.22
C TYR A 162 5.24 7.05 12.69
N VAL A 163 5.91 8.15 13.10
CA VAL A 163 6.35 8.34 14.50
C VAL A 163 5.12 8.51 15.38
N LEU A 164 4.17 9.33 14.95
CA LEU A 164 2.90 9.50 15.66
C LEU A 164 2.14 8.17 15.77
N ALA A 165 2.07 7.39 14.69
CA ALA A 165 1.45 6.06 14.71
C ALA A 165 2.08 5.13 15.76
N ILE A 166 3.41 5.06 15.79
CA ILE A 166 4.14 4.23 16.77
C ILE A 166 3.88 4.70 18.21
N LEU A 167 3.86 6.01 18.46
CA LEU A 167 3.57 6.57 19.78
C LEU A 167 2.12 6.28 20.21
N LEU A 168 1.16 6.45 19.30
CA LEU A 168 -0.25 6.14 19.55
C LEU A 168 -0.45 4.66 19.85
N LEU A 169 0.15 3.76 19.07
CA LEU A 169 0.13 2.32 19.34
C LEU A 169 0.78 1.98 20.69
N ASN A 170 1.94 2.55 21.01
CA ASN A 170 2.61 2.26 22.29
C ASN A 170 1.78 2.69 23.50
N ILE A 171 1.20 3.89 23.44
CA ILE A 171 0.49 4.47 24.58
C ILE A 171 -0.91 3.90 24.67
N LEU A 172 -1.70 4.02 23.60
CA LEU A 172 -3.14 3.76 23.65
C LEU A 172 -3.49 2.29 23.43
N ALA A 173 -2.72 1.56 22.61
CA ALA A 173 -2.95 0.14 22.41
C ALA A 173 -2.14 -0.70 23.40
N TYR A 174 -0.81 -0.55 23.44
CA TYR A 174 0.04 -1.43 24.26
C TYR A 174 -0.03 -1.15 25.77
N ARG A 175 0.04 0.11 26.21
CA ARG A 175 0.04 0.43 27.66
C ARG A 175 -1.35 0.47 28.28
N PHE A 176 -2.32 1.04 27.56
CA PHE A 176 -3.67 1.27 28.07
C PHE A 176 -4.71 0.26 27.58
N ASP A 177 -4.41 -0.53 26.54
CA ASP A 177 -5.33 -1.52 25.98
C ASP A 177 -6.69 -0.92 25.55
N PHE A 178 -6.68 0.33 25.10
CA PHE A 178 -7.89 1.03 24.64
C PHE A 178 -8.25 0.70 23.19
N PHE A 179 -7.25 0.35 22.38
CA PHE A 179 -7.43 0.09 20.96
C PHE A 179 -6.63 -1.14 20.52
N PRO A 180 -7.06 -1.82 19.45
CA PRO A 180 -6.32 -2.92 18.84
C PRO A 180 -4.93 -2.49 18.33
N MET A 181 -3.98 -3.42 18.30
CA MET A 181 -2.63 -3.17 17.77
C MET A 181 -2.51 -3.39 16.26
N GLU A 182 -3.34 -4.26 15.69
CA GLU A 182 -3.29 -4.66 14.30
C GLU A 182 -4.68 -5.03 13.77
N GLY A 183 -4.77 -5.27 12.46
CA GLY A 183 -6.02 -5.64 11.80
C GLY A 183 -6.93 -4.45 11.45
N PHE A 184 -7.89 -4.70 10.57
CA PHE A 184 -8.96 -3.75 10.25
C PHE A 184 -10.27 -4.08 10.98
N VAL A 185 -10.42 -5.33 11.43
CA VAL A 185 -11.54 -5.88 12.20
C VAL A 185 -11.02 -6.98 13.12
N SER A 186 -11.81 -7.33 14.13
CA SER A 186 -11.51 -8.45 15.04
C SER A 186 -11.69 -9.83 14.39
N ASP A 187 -11.09 -10.87 14.98
CA ASP A 187 -11.22 -12.25 14.48
C ASP A 187 -12.66 -12.79 14.55
N ASP A 188 -13.44 -12.32 15.52
CA ASP A 188 -14.84 -12.69 15.73
C ASP A 188 -15.83 -11.78 14.99
N PHE A 189 -15.34 -10.88 14.13
CA PHE A 189 -16.13 -9.85 13.44
C PHE A 189 -17.39 -10.40 12.78
N GLU A 190 -17.33 -11.56 12.13
CA GLU A 190 -18.48 -12.15 11.44
C GLU A 190 -19.68 -12.41 12.38
N GLN A 191 -19.40 -12.72 13.65
CA GLN A 191 -20.37 -13.07 14.68
C GLN A 191 -20.97 -11.86 15.40
N LEU A 192 -20.36 -10.68 15.23
CA LEU A 192 -20.79 -9.44 15.87
C LEU A 192 -22.13 -8.93 15.33
N SER A 193 -22.88 -8.24 16.19
CA SER A 193 -24.08 -7.48 15.79
C SER A 193 -23.70 -6.35 14.83
N LEU A 194 -24.66 -5.81 14.08
CA LEU A 194 -24.38 -4.70 13.15
C LEU A 194 -23.78 -3.47 13.85
N TRP A 195 -24.19 -3.19 15.08
CA TRP A 195 -23.65 -2.09 15.85
C TRP A 195 -22.22 -2.36 16.30
N ASP A 196 -21.97 -3.57 16.81
CA ASP A 196 -20.64 -3.95 17.29
C ASP A 196 -19.64 -4.02 16.14
N LYS A 197 -20.05 -4.42 14.93
CA LYS A 197 -19.23 -4.33 13.72
C LYS A 197 -18.80 -2.90 13.41
N ILE A 198 -19.69 -1.92 13.58
CA ILE A 198 -19.34 -0.51 13.36
C ILE A 198 -18.32 -0.07 14.41
N VAL A 199 -18.59 -0.35 15.68
CA VAL A 199 -17.68 0.01 16.78
C VAL A 199 -16.31 -0.64 16.58
N ASP A 200 -16.28 -1.89 16.15
CA ASP A 200 -15.06 -2.64 15.88
C ASP A 200 -14.23 -2.01 14.76
N VAL A 201 -14.84 -1.71 13.61
CA VAL A 201 -14.12 -1.03 12.51
C VAL A 201 -13.57 0.32 12.96
N PHE A 202 -14.35 1.10 13.70
CA PHE A 202 -13.90 2.41 14.19
C PHE A 202 -12.80 2.29 15.24
N SER A 203 -12.84 1.29 16.13
CA SER A 203 -11.79 1.08 17.14
C SER A 203 -10.45 0.75 16.47
N HIS A 204 -10.44 -0.10 15.45
CA HIS A 204 -9.26 -0.42 14.65
C HIS A 204 -8.78 0.77 13.82
N ALA A 205 -9.70 1.64 13.37
CA ALA A 205 -9.36 2.75 12.50
C ALA A 205 -8.86 4.02 13.20
N ILE A 206 -9.20 4.26 14.47
CA ILE A 206 -8.92 5.54 15.15
C ILE A 206 -7.42 5.87 15.18
N LEU A 207 -6.56 4.92 15.56
CA LEU A 207 -5.12 5.20 15.67
C LEU A 207 -4.46 5.44 14.31
N PRO A 208 -4.63 4.57 13.30
CA PRO A 208 -4.07 4.81 11.97
C PRO A 208 -4.63 6.08 11.32
N LEU A 209 -5.92 6.35 11.47
CA LEU A 209 -6.56 7.54 10.91
C LEU A 209 -6.03 8.82 11.55
N THR A 210 -5.83 8.84 12.86
CA THR A 210 -5.26 10.00 13.57
C THR A 210 -3.85 10.28 13.07
N ALA A 211 -3.03 9.23 12.92
CA ALA A 211 -1.69 9.36 12.36
C ALA A 211 -1.68 9.83 10.90
N TYR A 212 -2.64 9.35 10.10
CA TYR A 212 -2.78 9.70 8.68
C TYR A 212 -3.27 11.13 8.44
N VAL A 213 -4.11 11.66 9.33
CA VAL A 213 -4.68 13.02 9.22
C VAL A 213 -3.81 14.08 9.87
N ALA A 214 -3.06 13.74 10.91
CA ALA A 214 -2.21 14.69 11.62
C ALA A 214 -0.86 14.98 10.92
N GLY A 215 -0.37 14.03 10.12
CA GLY A 215 0.89 14.10 9.37
C GLY A 215 0.75 14.59 7.93
#